data_AF-A0A2E3MLQ8-F1
#
_entry.id   AF-A0A2E3MLQ8-F1
#
_cell.length_a   1.000
_cell.length_b   1.000
_cell.length_c   1.000
_cell.angle_alpha   90.00
_cell.angle_beta   90.00
_cell.angle_gamma   90.00
#
_symmetry.space_group_name_H-M   'P 1'
#
loop_
_entity.id
_entity.type
_entity.pdbx_description
1 polymer ?
#
loop_
_entity_poly.entity_id
_entity_poly.type
_entity_poly.pdbx_seq_one_letter_code
_entity_poly.pdbx_strand_id
1 'polypeptide(L)'
;MPPRKPPRGQCQIEDGREACPLRCRFNRFTRDDLSIWSWELRCVDCGYRETVAYRSDDEEPLATDPEICPFCLVGGWEPGRDPCAEEPG
;
A
#
# COMPACT_ATOMS: atom_id res chain seq x y z
N MET A 1 -12.26 -19.08 -18.48
CA MET A 1 -13.21 -18.10 -17.90
C MET A 1 -12.37 -17.00 -17.25
N PRO A 2 -12.46 -15.73 -17.66
CA PRO A 2 -11.79 -14.66 -16.92
C PRO A 2 -12.44 -14.54 -15.52
N PRO A 3 -11.66 -14.23 -14.47
CA PRO A 3 -12.22 -14.03 -13.14
C PRO A 3 -13.26 -12.91 -13.20
N ARG A 4 -14.44 -13.17 -12.63
CA ARG A 4 -15.57 -12.24 -12.61
C ARG A 4 -15.11 -10.97 -11.89
N LYS A 5 -15.10 -9.82 -12.59
CA LYS A 5 -14.96 -8.51 -11.94
C LYS A 5 -16.08 -8.40 -10.89
N PRO A 6 -15.78 -8.06 -9.63
CA PRO A 6 -16.80 -7.94 -8.61
C PRO A 6 -17.83 -6.87 -8.99
N PRO A 7 -19.09 -7.02 -8.56
CA PRO A 7 -20.15 -6.06 -8.85
C PRO A 7 -19.79 -4.71 -8.21
N ARG A 8 -19.71 -3.64 -9.02
CA ARG A 8 -19.61 -2.25 -8.50
C ARG A 8 -20.71 -2.04 -7.45
N GLY A 9 -20.34 -1.91 -6.18
CA GLY A 9 -21.31 -2.02 -5.08
C GLY A 9 -21.07 -1.20 -3.83
N GLN A 10 -19.92 -1.33 -3.13
CA GLN A 10 -19.54 -0.39 -2.06
C GLN A 10 -18.09 -0.57 -1.58
N CYS A 11 -17.18 0.27 -2.09
CA CYS A 11 -16.04 0.78 -1.33
C CYS A 11 -15.72 2.18 -1.85
N GLN A 12 -15.87 3.16 -0.97
CA GLN A 12 -15.77 4.60 -1.24
C GLN A 12 -15.22 5.33 0.02
N ILE A 13 -14.31 4.66 0.75
CA ILE A 13 -13.69 5.02 2.04
C ILE A 13 -14.06 6.41 2.60
N GLU A 14 -15.11 6.47 3.43
CA GLU A 14 -15.26 7.37 4.58
C GLU A 14 -15.78 6.48 5.74
N ASP A 15 -15.10 6.53 6.89
CA ASP A 15 -15.36 5.79 8.15
C ASP A 15 -14.95 4.29 8.25
N GLY A 16 -13.85 3.88 7.58
CA GLY A 16 -13.18 2.63 7.95
C GLY A 16 -12.54 1.88 6.79
N ARG A 17 -11.23 1.63 6.93
CA ARG A 17 -10.45 0.78 6.02
C ARG A 17 -10.86 -0.71 6.09
N GLU A 18 -11.61 -1.07 7.13
CA GLU A 18 -12.03 -2.45 7.48
C GLU A 18 -13.07 -3.03 6.51
N ALA A 19 -13.92 -2.18 5.91
CA ALA A 19 -14.94 -2.62 4.96
C ALA A 19 -14.37 -3.00 3.58
N CYS A 20 -13.11 -2.63 3.31
CA CYS A 20 -12.48 -2.88 2.03
C CYS A 20 -11.42 -3.97 2.15
N PRO A 21 -11.39 -4.98 1.25
CA PRO A 21 -10.30 -5.94 1.17
C PRO A 21 -9.05 -5.25 0.58
N LEU A 22 -8.40 -4.46 1.43
CA LEU A 22 -7.24 -3.67 1.07
C LEU A 22 -6.01 -4.56 0.94
N ARG A 23 -5.24 -4.28 -0.11
CA ARG A 23 -3.98 -4.94 -0.41
C ARG A 23 -2.90 -3.89 -0.54
N CYS A 24 -1.78 -4.08 0.12
CA CYS A 24 -0.66 -3.16 0.05
C CYS A 24 0.54 -3.81 -0.63
N ARG A 25 1.14 -3.08 -1.56
CA ARG A 25 2.33 -3.48 -2.28
C ARG A 25 3.46 -2.51 -2.04
N PHE A 26 4.60 -3.04 -1.63
CA PHE A 26 5.85 -2.30 -1.56
C PHE A 26 6.69 -2.56 -2.81
N ASN A 27 7.34 -1.52 -3.34
CA ASN A 27 8.45 -1.67 -4.26
C ASN A 27 9.57 -0.70 -3.86
N ARG A 28 10.80 -1.20 -3.86
CA ARG A 28 12.01 -0.41 -3.67
C ARG A 28 12.80 -0.38 -4.97
N PHE A 29 13.15 0.81 -5.42
CA PHE A 29 14.00 1.02 -6.58
C PHE A 29 15.27 1.72 -6.12
N THR A 30 16.42 1.08 -6.34
CA THR A 30 17.72 1.66 -6.05
C THR A 30 18.48 1.84 -7.36
N ARG A 31 19.00 3.04 -7.59
CA ARG A 31 19.85 3.34 -8.74
C ARG A 31 20.88 4.37 -8.32
N ASP A 32 22.15 3.99 -8.47
CA ASP A 32 23.29 4.80 -8.01
C ASP A 32 23.10 5.16 -6.52
N ASP A 33 23.21 6.42 -6.14
CA ASP A 33 22.98 6.92 -4.77
C ASP A 33 21.50 7.26 -4.46
N LEU A 34 20.59 7.06 -5.42
CA LEU A 34 19.16 7.33 -5.25
C LEU A 34 18.39 6.05 -4.88
N SER A 35 17.60 6.13 -3.83
CA SER A 35 16.62 5.12 -3.47
C SER A 35 15.20 5.72 -3.48
N ILE A 36 14.26 4.94 -4.00
CA ILE A 36 12.84 5.25 -4.00
C ILE A 36 12.07 4.09 -3.35
N TRP A 37 11.32 4.40 -2.32
CA TRP A 37 10.40 3.48 -1.65
C TRP A 37 8.99 3.85 -2.08
N SER A 38 8.26 2.90 -2.66
CA SER A 38 6.91 3.12 -3.16
C SER A 38 5.93 2.14 -2.54
N TRP A 39 4.83 2.68 -2.03
CA TRP A 39 3.72 1.95 -1.43
C TRP A 39 2.46 2.17 -2.25
N GLU A 40 1.79 1.09 -2.62
CA GLU A 40 0.49 1.11 -3.29
C GLU A 40 -0.54 0.36 -2.44
N LEU A 41 -1.53 1.07 -1.92
CA LEU A 41 -2.74 0.50 -1.35
C LEU A 41 -3.80 0.36 -2.44
N ARG A 42 -4.40 -0.82 -2.57
CA ARG A 42 -5.48 -1.06 -3.52
C ARG A 42 -6.61 -1.86 -2.89
N CYS A 43 -7.85 -1.51 -3.17
CA CYS A 43 -9.00 -2.36 -2.90
C CYS A 43 -9.21 -3.29 -4.10
N VAL A 44 -9.23 -4.60 -3.86
CA VAL A 44 -9.47 -5.59 -4.93
C VAL A 44 -10.93 -5.64 -5.40
N ASP A 45 -11.84 -4.99 -4.67
CA ASP A 45 -13.27 -5.03 -4.93
C ASP A 45 -13.79 -3.79 -5.67
N CYS A 46 -13.57 -2.57 -5.15
CA CYS A 46 -14.04 -1.35 -5.82
C CYS A 46 -13.02 -0.67 -6.74
N GLY A 47 -11.75 -1.06 -6.67
CA GLY A 47 -10.67 -0.42 -7.42
C GLY A 47 -10.14 0.88 -6.82
N TYR A 48 -10.46 1.23 -5.56
CA TYR A 48 -9.78 2.29 -4.81
C TYR A 48 -8.28 2.06 -4.82
N ARG A 49 -7.49 3.12 -5.04
CA ARG A 49 -6.03 3.08 -5.03
C ARG A 49 -5.46 4.34 -4.39
N GLU A 50 -4.45 4.16 -3.53
CA GLU A 50 -3.68 5.23 -2.92
C GLU A 50 -2.20 4.88 -3.01
N THR A 51 -1.35 5.86 -3.35
CA THR A 51 0.08 5.64 -3.55
C THR A 51 0.88 6.67 -2.79
N VAL A 52 1.90 6.20 -2.08
CA VAL A 52 2.87 7.02 -1.35
C VAL A 52 4.26 6.63 -1.81
N ALA A 53 5.11 7.61 -2.08
CA ALA A 53 6.49 7.38 -2.47
C ALA A 53 7.44 8.29 -1.69
N TYR A 54 8.53 7.71 -1.23
CA TYR A 54 9.61 8.39 -0.53
C TYR A 54 10.87 8.31 -1.38
N ARG A 55 11.64 9.39 -1.43
CA ARG A 55 12.90 9.47 -2.17
C ARG A 55 14.02 9.79 -1.19
N SER A 56 15.18 9.15 -1.35
CA SER A 56 16.34 9.38 -0.48
C SER A 56 16.94 10.78 -0.61
N ASP A 57 16.68 11.44 -1.73
CA ASP A 57 17.16 12.80 -2.08
C ASP A 57 16.10 13.87 -1.77
N ASP A 58 14.97 13.50 -1.16
CA ASP A 58 13.95 14.47 -0.76
C ASP A 58 14.50 15.35 0.38
N GLU A 59 14.38 16.67 0.22
CA GLU A 59 14.88 17.64 1.20
C GLU A 59 14.01 17.69 2.47
N GLU A 60 12.77 17.19 2.41
CA GLU A 60 11.88 17.15 3.56
C GLU A 60 12.13 15.90 4.42
N PRO A 61 12.14 16.02 5.76
CA PRO A 61 12.27 14.87 6.64
C PRO A 61 11.09 13.93 6.45
N LEU A 62 11.39 12.64 6.24
CA LEU A 62 10.36 11.60 6.13
C LEU A 62 9.54 11.53 7.42
N ALA A 63 8.22 11.68 7.30
CA ALA A 63 7.30 11.63 8.45
C ALA A 63 7.25 10.24 9.13
N THR A 64 7.66 9.19 8.41
CA THR A 64 7.77 7.82 8.91
C THR A 64 8.90 7.10 8.19
N ASP A 65 9.30 5.95 8.71
CA ASP A 65 10.29 5.11 8.07
C ASP A 65 9.76 4.63 6.69
N PRO A 66 10.53 4.82 5.59
CA PRO A 66 10.05 4.52 4.25
C PRO A 66 9.87 3.01 3.99
N GLU A 67 10.39 2.16 4.87
CA GLU A 67 10.22 0.71 4.87
C GLU A 67 9.02 0.25 5.72
N ILE A 68 8.30 1.17 6.36
CA ILE A 68 7.03 0.92 7.06
C ILE A 68 5.86 1.32 6.15
N CYS A 69 4.84 0.45 6.08
CA CYS A 69 3.63 0.76 5.32
C CYS A 69 2.93 2.00 5.90
N PRO A 70 2.73 3.09 5.14
CA PRO A 70 2.11 4.31 5.66
C PRO A 70 0.60 4.15 5.95
N PHE A 71 0.01 3.03 5.55
CA PHE A 71 -1.43 2.78 5.71
C PHE A 71 -1.77 1.94 6.94
N CYS A 72 -1.00 0.89 7.24
CA CYS A 72 -1.23 0.03 8.42
C CYS A 72 -0.12 0.12 9.48
N LEU A 73 0.95 0.87 9.21
CA LEU A 73 2.12 1.02 10.08
C LEU A 73 2.83 -0.30 10.43
N VAL A 74 2.54 -1.37 9.68
CA VAL A 74 3.21 -2.67 9.80
C VAL A 74 4.42 -2.68 8.86
N GLY A 75 5.58 -3.03 9.41
CA GLY A 75 6.80 -3.33 8.66
C GLY A 75 6.89 -4.80 8.26
N GLY A 76 7.93 -5.16 7.50
CA GLY A 76 8.15 -6.55 7.04
C GLY A 76 7.81 -6.73 5.55
N TRP A 77 8.49 -5.99 4.70
CA TRP A 77 8.25 -5.86 3.26
C TRP A 77 8.79 -7.03 2.42
N GLU A 78 8.78 -8.25 2.95
CA GLU A 78 9.20 -9.43 2.20
C GLU A 78 8.34 -9.57 0.92
N PRO A 79 8.96 -9.83 -0.26
CA PRO A 79 8.23 -9.96 -1.50
C PRO A 79 7.16 -11.06 -1.40
N GLY A 80 5.90 -10.68 -1.57
CA GLY A 80 4.74 -11.56 -1.44
C GLY A 80 3.94 -11.40 -0.14
N ARG A 81 4.43 -10.58 0.81
CA ARG A 81 3.68 -10.21 2.01
C ARG A 81 2.77 -9.01 1.73
N ASP A 82 1.57 -9.06 2.28
CA ASP A 82 0.55 -8.03 2.08
C ASP A 82 0.09 -7.51 3.46
N PRO A 83 0.81 -6.54 4.05
CA PRO A 83 0.68 -6.17 5.45
C PRO A 83 -0.66 -5.49 5.79
N CYS A 84 -1.42 -5.06 4.79
CA CYS A 84 -2.77 -4.52 5.00
C CYS A 84 -3.87 -5.59 4.94
N ALA A 85 -3.52 -6.83 4.56
CA ALA A 85 -4.46 -7.94 4.50
C ALA A 85 -4.27 -8.97 5.62
N GLU A 86 -3.19 -8.87 6.38
CA GLU A 86 -3.07 -9.60 7.64
C GLU A 86 -3.93 -8.87 8.68
N GLU A 87 -5.03 -9.50 9.11
CA GLU A 87 -5.86 -8.95 10.19
C GLU A 87 -4.98 -8.77 11.45
N PRO A 88 -5.06 -7.63 12.16
CA PRO A 88 -4.51 -7.58 13.51
C PRO A 88 -5.34 -8.54 14.36
N GLY A 89 -4.76 -9.69 14.71
CA GLY A 89 -5.37 -10.67 15.61
C GLY A 89 -5.63 -10.14 17.01
#